data_AF-A0A932D4A1-F1
#
_entry.id   AF-A0A932D4A1-F1
#
_cell.length_a   1.000
_cell.length_b   1.000
_cell.length_c   1.000
_cell.angle_alpha   90.00
_cell.angle_beta   90.00
_cell.angle_gamma   90.00
#
_symmetry.space_group_name_H-M   'P 1'
#
loop_
_entity.id
_entity.type
_entity.pdbx_description
1 polymer ?
#
loop_
_entity_poly.entity_id
_entity_poly.type
_entity_poly.pdbx_seq_one_letter_code
_entity_poly.pdbx_strand_id
1 'polypeptide(L)'
;MIRPHLIVGLLALSCQGKLGGTRFDGGTLDGGGSGPCEGIRCPPRATCEDGTCVTDDPCDRVVCDTGQTCSDGSCVAETVDADGDGFAASADCDDHDPDVVPGSTAPCSTRCGDGSSTCTEGEWSECSAPAECDCIQGETRSEACGRCGLAQRECDATGSWEDAIGPCEGQGACSPGASEVGACPGGGACRLRERICADDCIWLGWGGCAGFDDCVPGAEEDDACGLCGTHTRSCTETCQWDAYGPCANEGTCSRGDVEAEDCGECGATTRTCGASCAWSQWTTCEGSGETRDCYSGAAGTRDVGPCRGGTETCGAGGDWGSCVGEVVPGAEDCDGTDDDCDGQIDDGAACPCTVDQRGAHAYLVCGGSVTWTAARDQCAAVGYALVEIDDAAEETWLQGRTGGGWLGLNDRAVEGQWAWDQGESAYRNWHAGEPNDGDGAEDCTLAWWEGGWWDATCDWTAPFVCESY
;
A
#
# COMPACT_ATOMS: atom_id res chain seq x y z
N MET A 1 -18.67 25.89 14.73
CA MET A 1 -19.14 24.82 15.64
C MET A 1 -18.02 24.60 16.66
N ILE A 2 -18.17 24.62 17.98
CA ILE A 2 -19.26 24.97 18.92
C ILE A 2 -18.58 25.66 20.13
N ARG A 3 -19.16 26.74 20.68
CA ARG A 3 -18.81 27.26 22.02
C ARG A 3 -19.64 26.52 23.08
N PRO A 4 -19.19 26.51 24.35
CA PRO A 4 -19.98 27.30 25.30
C PRO A 4 -19.15 28.16 26.26
N HIS A 5 -19.49 29.44 26.32
CA HIS A 5 -19.52 30.20 27.58
C HIS A 5 -21.00 30.36 27.94
N LEU A 6 -21.36 30.36 29.23
CA LEU A 6 -22.35 31.32 29.78
C LEU A 6 -22.47 31.28 31.32
N ILE A 7 -23.01 32.39 31.85
CA ILE A 7 -23.53 32.65 33.23
C ILE A 7 -22.44 32.90 34.29
N VAL A 8 -22.49 33.86 35.25
CA VAL A 8 -23.14 35.20 35.51
C VAL A 8 -22.29 35.79 36.68
N GLY A 9 -22.14 37.09 36.99
CA GLY A 9 -22.78 38.36 36.61
C GLY A 9 -23.39 39.06 37.85
N LEU A 10 -22.93 40.28 38.24
CA LEU A 10 -23.70 41.43 38.77
C LEU A 10 -22.80 42.53 39.38
N LEU A 11 -23.33 43.75 39.47
CA LEU A 11 -22.70 44.96 40.05
C LEU A 11 -23.11 45.18 41.51
N ALA A 12 -22.22 45.78 42.32
CA ALA A 12 -22.46 46.93 43.23
C ALA A 12 -21.13 47.28 43.95
N LEU A 13 -20.49 48.42 43.69
CA LEU A 13 -20.70 49.78 44.21
C LEU A 13 -20.35 49.99 45.70
N SER A 14 -19.50 50.99 45.96
CA SER A 14 -18.85 51.27 47.25
C SER A 14 -19.73 52.03 48.26
N CYS A 15 -19.40 51.85 49.54
CA CYS A 15 -20.01 52.48 50.72
C CYS A 15 -19.48 53.91 51.00
N GLN A 16 -20.29 54.78 51.63
CA GLN A 16 -19.91 55.71 52.73
C GLN A 16 -21.16 56.34 53.42
N GLY A 17 -21.14 56.48 54.75
CA GLY A 17 -22.12 57.24 55.54
C GLY A 17 -22.07 56.90 57.05
N LYS A 18 -21.89 57.89 57.94
CA LYS A 18 -21.70 57.71 59.40
C LYS A 18 -22.86 58.30 60.23
N LEU A 19 -22.93 57.91 61.51
CA LEU A 19 -24.07 57.95 62.43
C LEU A 19 -24.33 59.31 63.14
N GLY A 20 -25.43 59.39 63.90
CA GLY A 20 -25.70 60.43 64.91
C GLY A 20 -26.74 60.00 65.96
N GLY A 21 -26.73 60.62 67.15
CA GLY A 21 -27.66 60.38 68.27
C GLY A 21 -27.32 61.21 69.52
N THR A 22 -28.30 61.48 70.40
CA THR A 22 -28.19 62.34 71.61
C THR A 22 -29.13 61.89 72.75
N ARG A 23 -28.80 62.17 74.03
CA ARG A 23 -29.77 62.29 75.14
C ARG A 23 -29.23 62.96 76.44
N PHE A 24 -30.14 63.20 77.41
CA PHE A 24 -30.03 63.77 78.77
C PHE A 24 -31.24 63.25 79.60
N ASP A 25 -31.20 63.24 80.95
CA ASP A 25 -32.33 63.65 81.85
C ASP A 25 -31.98 63.71 83.38
N GLY A 26 -32.84 64.33 84.24
CA GLY A 26 -32.59 64.68 85.66
C GLY A 26 -33.77 64.70 86.70
N GLY A 27 -33.60 64.04 87.88
CA GLY A 27 -34.24 64.13 89.25
C GLY A 27 -35.74 63.83 89.60
N THR A 28 -36.00 63.02 90.69
CA THR A 28 -37.22 62.70 91.54
C THR A 28 -37.97 61.35 91.40
N LEU A 29 -38.51 60.83 92.53
CA LEU A 29 -39.96 60.74 92.87
C LEU A 29 -40.14 61.04 94.40
N ASP A 30 -41.27 61.46 94.99
CA ASP A 30 -42.62 60.85 95.08
C ASP A 30 -43.69 61.80 95.79
N GLY A 31 -44.99 61.80 95.39
CA GLY A 31 -46.16 62.39 96.15
C GLY A 31 -47.62 62.27 95.56
N GLY A 32 -48.50 61.36 96.07
CA GLY A 32 -49.71 60.82 95.36
C GLY A 32 -51.14 61.28 95.75
N GLY A 33 -52.20 60.46 95.53
CA GLY A 33 -53.61 60.91 95.66
C GLY A 33 -54.71 59.81 95.68
N SER A 34 -55.69 59.80 96.59
CA SER A 34 -56.07 60.80 97.61
C SER A 34 -55.18 60.82 98.85
N GLY A 35 -53.99 60.21 98.79
CA GLY A 35 -52.95 60.37 99.79
C GLY A 35 -53.27 59.65 101.10
N PRO A 36 -53.03 58.34 101.20
CA PRO A 36 -53.02 57.57 102.45
C PRO A 36 -51.91 58.04 103.44
N CYS A 37 -51.22 59.11 103.09
CA CYS A 37 -50.40 59.99 103.92
C CYS A 37 -51.19 60.80 104.96
N GLU A 38 -52.51 60.82 104.87
CA GLU A 38 -53.39 61.35 105.89
C GLU A 38 -53.14 60.65 107.25
N GLY A 39 -52.51 61.38 108.18
CA GLY A 39 -52.13 60.88 109.51
C GLY A 39 -50.69 60.39 109.65
N ILE A 40 -49.93 60.29 108.56
CA ILE A 40 -48.53 59.85 108.59
C ILE A 40 -47.60 61.07 108.79
N ARG A 41 -46.88 61.11 109.92
CA ARG A 41 -45.80 62.09 110.14
C ARG A 41 -44.46 61.50 109.71
N CYS A 42 -43.98 61.92 108.55
CA CYS A 42 -42.67 61.53 108.06
C CYS A 42 -41.53 62.27 108.77
N PRO A 43 -40.34 61.64 108.88
CA PRO A 43 -39.16 62.29 109.44
C PRO A 43 -38.70 63.48 108.57
N PRO A 44 -37.90 64.43 109.10
CA PRO A 44 -37.42 65.57 108.32
C PRO A 44 -36.70 65.13 107.05
N ARG A 45 -37.10 65.71 105.90
CA ARG A 45 -36.69 65.36 104.51
C ARG A 45 -37.41 64.18 103.83
N ALA A 46 -38.40 63.56 104.47
CA ALA A 46 -39.33 62.68 103.77
C ALA A 46 -40.68 63.37 103.52
N THR A 47 -41.11 63.37 102.26
CA THR A 47 -42.48 63.69 101.83
C THR A 47 -43.31 62.40 101.96
N CYS A 48 -44.54 62.36 101.46
CA CYS A 48 -45.35 61.16 101.52
C CYS A 48 -46.18 60.97 100.25
N GLU A 49 -46.08 59.78 99.66
CA GLU A 49 -46.86 59.30 98.51
C GLU A 49 -47.59 58.02 98.89
N ASP A 50 -48.84 57.89 98.42
CA ASP A 50 -49.64 56.64 98.42
C ASP A 50 -49.55 55.75 99.67
N GLY A 51 -49.38 56.37 100.85
CA GLY A 51 -49.45 55.74 102.17
C GLY A 51 -48.11 55.46 102.83
N THR A 52 -47.01 55.91 102.23
CA THR A 52 -45.66 55.64 102.73
C THR A 52 -44.83 56.91 102.71
N CYS A 53 -43.95 57.08 103.70
CA CYS A 53 -42.98 58.17 103.70
C CYS A 53 -41.88 57.88 102.69
N VAL A 54 -41.66 58.82 101.79
CA VAL A 54 -40.68 58.72 100.71
C VAL A 54 -39.93 60.03 100.57
N THR A 55 -38.61 59.91 100.51
CA THR A 55 -37.67 61.03 100.45
C THR A 55 -37.59 61.52 99.02
N ASP A 56 -37.72 62.83 98.79
CA ASP A 56 -37.28 63.47 97.54
C ASP A 56 -35.78 63.20 97.39
N ASP A 57 -35.42 62.07 96.78
CA ASP A 57 -34.05 61.83 96.36
C ASP A 57 -33.83 62.63 95.08
N PRO A 58 -32.92 63.62 95.09
CA PRO A 58 -32.68 64.47 93.94
C PRO A 58 -32.18 63.70 92.70
N CYS A 59 -31.89 62.39 92.82
CA CYS A 59 -31.39 61.54 91.75
C CYS A 59 -32.43 60.78 90.91
N ASP A 60 -33.69 60.65 91.31
CA ASP A 60 -34.58 59.59 90.74
C ASP A 60 -35.14 59.79 89.31
N ARG A 61 -34.93 60.94 88.65
CA ARG A 61 -35.07 61.08 87.17
C ARG A 61 -33.71 61.33 86.49
N VAL A 62 -32.58 61.26 87.22
CA VAL A 62 -31.23 61.48 86.68
C VAL A 62 -30.75 60.20 86.04
N VAL A 63 -30.74 60.18 84.71
CA VAL A 63 -30.24 59.05 83.93
C VAL A 63 -28.78 59.31 83.62
N CYS A 64 -27.89 58.69 84.39
CA CYS A 64 -26.46 58.73 84.17
C CYS A 64 -26.02 57.70 83.14
N ASP A 65 -24.96 58.01 82.39
CA ASP A 65 -24.39 57.09 81.41
C ASP A 65 -23.74 55.86 82.09
N THR A 66 -23.55 54.78 81.33
CA THR A 66 -22.95 53.52 81.83
C THR A 66 -21.59 53.79 82.51
N GLY A 67 -21.48 53.45 83.80
CA GLY A 67 -20.28 53.72 84.62
C GLY A 67 -20.38 54.92 85.56
N GLN A 68 -21.58 55.53 85.70
CA GLN A 68 -21.83 56.65 86.61
C GLN A 68 -23.02 56.38 87.53
N THR A 69 -22.94 56.86 88.77
CA THR A 69 -24.05 56.88 89.74
C THR A 69 -24.41 58.32 90.11
N CYS A 70 -25.66 58.58 90.43
CA CYS A 70 -26.09 59.92 90.85
C CYS A 70 -25.94 60.10 92.36
N SER A 71 -25.48 61.28 92.78
CA SER A 71 -25.53 61.74 94.18
C SER A 71 -25.93 63.21 94.24
N ASP A 72 -26.84 63.56 95.15
CA ASP A 72 -27.33 64.93 95.43
C ASP A 72 -27.81 65.71 94.17
N GLY A 73 -28.34 64.99 93.18
CA GLY A 73 -28.93 65.56 91.95
C GLY A 73 -27.94 65.80 90.79
N SER A 74 -26.78 65.15 90.80
CA SER A 74 -25.84 65.15 89.67
C SER A 74 -25.13 63.81 89.50
N CYS A 75 -24.85 63.43 88.25
CA CYS A 75 -24.06 62.24 87.93
C CYS A 75 -22.59 62.46 88.28
N VAL A 76 -21.98 61.47 88.94
CA VAL A 76 -20.54 61.42 89.19
C VAL A 76 -19.99 60.11 88.62
N ALA A 77 -18.82 60.19 88.00
CA ALA A 77 -18.10 58.99 87.56
C ALA A 77 -17.54 58.25 88.78
N GLU A 78 -17.61 56.91 88.75
CA GLU A 78 -16.98 56.13 89.81
C GLU A 78 -15.46 56.25 89.69
N THR A 79 -14.83 56.82 90.72
CA THR A 79 -13.37 56.92 90.88
C THR A 79 -12.85 55.69 91.63
N VAL A 80 -13.32 54.50 91.25
CA VAL A 80 -12.98 53.24 91.91
C VAL A 80 -11.84 52.60 91.14
N ASP A 81 -10.66 52.81 91.69
CA ASP A 81 -9.49 51.93 91.60
C ASP A 81 -9.88 50.57 92.21
N ALA A 82 -10.12 49.56 91.37
CA ALA A 82 -10.83 48.34 91.79
C ALA A 82 -9.91 47.25 92.37
N ASP A 83 -8.64 47.22 91.98
CA ASP A 83 -7.60 46.34 92.55
C ASP A 83 -6.68 47.04 93.57
N GLY A 84 -6.66 48.37 93.61
CA GLY A 84 -6.03 49.20 94.64
C GLY A 84 -4.63 49.71 94.31
N ASP A 85 -4.26 49.77 93.02
CA ASP A 85 -2.92 50.12 92.55
C ASP A 85 -2.62 51.64 92.54
N GLY A 86 -3.67 52.47 92.60
CA GLY A 86 -3.63 53.94 92.59
C GLY A 86 -3.98 54.60 91.25
N PHE A 87 -4.26 53.84 90.20
CA PHE A 87 -4.85 54.30 88.96
C PHE A 87 -6.36 54.00 88.93
N ALA A 88 -7.10 54.63 88.02
CA ALA A 88 -8.52 54.38 87.86
C ALA A 88 -8.77 53.59 86.58
N ALA A 89 -9.85 52.81 86.55
CA ALA A 89 -10.34 52.04 85.40
C ALA A 89 -10.35 52.75 84.03
N SER A 90 -10.38 54.08 84.01
CA SER A 90 -10.31 54.88 82.78
C SER A 90 -8.89 55.15 82.25
N ALA A 91 -7.86 54.70 82.97
CA ALA A 91 -6.46 54.87 82.62
C ALA A 91 -5.72 53.54 82.50
N ASP A 92 -6.14 52.55 83.29
CA ASP A 92 -5.61 51.19 83.22
C ASP A 92 -6.40 50.29 82.24
N CYS A 93 -5.68 49.37 81.59
CA CYS A 93 -6.19 48.51 80.53
C CYS A 93 -6.73 47.16 81.01
N ASP A 94 -6.55 46.81 82.29
CA ASP A 94 -7.20 45.65 82.93
C ASP A 94 -7.31 45.87 84.46
N ASP A 95 -8.25 46.75 84.86
CA ASP A 95 -8.52 47.26 86.23
C ASP A 95 -8.94 46.18 87.26
N HIS A 96 -8.53 44.93 87.04
CA HIS A 96 -8.65 43.79 87.94
C HIS A 96 -7.31 43.04 88.12
N ASP A 97 -6.22 43.49 87.49
CA ASP A 97 -4.86 42.94 87.61
C ASP A 97 -3.83 44.05 87.94
N PRO A 98 -3.44 44.22 89.22
CA PRO A 98 -2.66 45.37 89.70
C PRO A 98 -1.18 45.38 89.26
N ASP A 99 -0.75 44.47 88.39
CA ASP A 99 0.53 44.52 87.66
C ASP A 99 0.38 45.17 86.26
N VAL A 100 -0.85 45.39 85.78
CA VAL A 100 -1.18 46.19 84.59
C VAL A 100 -1.38 47.63 85.03
N VAL A 101 -0.59 48.54 84.48
CA VAL A 101 -0.65 49.97 84.78
C VAL A 101 -0.50 50.77 83.48
N PRO A 102 -0.84 52.07 83.46
CA PRO A 102 -0.56 52.93 82.32
C PRO A 102 0.92 52.89 81.91
N GLY A 103 1.20 52.32 80.73
CA GLY A 103 2.55 52.09 80.19
C GLY A 103 3.06 50.64 80.26
N SER A 104 2.31 49.70 80.85
CA SER A 104 2.64 48.26 80.79
C SER A 104 2.63 47.73 79.34
N THR A 105 3.38 46.66 79.07
CA THR A 105 3.49 46.05 77.73
C THR A 105 3.12 44.57 77.72
N ALA A 106 2.39 44.15 76.70
CA ALA A 106 1.92 42.78 76.51
C ALA A 106 2.44 42.21 75.17
N PRO A 107 2.80 40.91 75.09
CA PRO A 107 3.22 40.28 73.85
C PRO A 107 2.05 40.10 72.87
N CYS A 108 2.33 40.23 71.58
CA CYS A 108 1.37 40.06 70.50
C CYS A 108 2.07 39.43 69.27
N SER A 109 1.29 38.88 68.33
CA SER A 109 1.83 38.20 67.15
C SER A 109 1.00 38.50 65.90
N THR A 110 1.63 38.82 64.78
CA THR A 110 1.02 38.83 63.44
C THR A 110 1.45 37.60 62.65
N ARG A 111 0.95 37.46 61.41
CA ARG A 111 1.44 36.43 60.48
C ARG A 111 2.94 36.59 60.13
N CYS A 112 3.49 37.79 60.29
CA CYS A 112 4.85 38.15 59.88
C CYS A 112 5.84 38.23 61.05
N GLY A 113 5.43 37.95 62.28
CA GLY A 113 6.32 37.86 63.44
C GLY A 113 5.66 38.23 64.78
N ASP A 114 6.46 38.15 65.84
CA ASP A 114 6.06 38.54 67.20
C ASP A 114 6.43 40.00 67.50
N GLY A 115 5.69 40.62 68.42
CA GLY A 115 5.85 42.03 68.82
C GLY A 115 5.25 42.31 70.19
N SER A 116 5.01 43.60 70.48
CA SER A 116 4.42 44.05 71.75
C SER A 116 3.38 45.16 71.54
N SER A 117 2.32 45.11 72.33
CA SER A 117 1.34 46.19 72.53
C SER A 117 1.61 46.91 73.86
N THR A 118 1.28 48.20 73.96
CA THR A 118 1.50 49.03 75.16
C THR A 118 0.17 49.60 75.66
N CYS A 119 -0.08 49.56 76.97
CA CYS A 119 -1.27 50.14 77.60
C CYS A 119 -1.15 51.67 77.67
N THR A 120 -2.18 52.41 77.25
CA THR A 120 -2.26 53.88 77.38
C THR A 120 -3.72 54.33 77.42
N GLU A 121 -4.08 55.13 78.43
CA GLU A 121 -5.44 55.69 78.62
C GLU A 121 -6.55 54.61 78.57
N GLY A 122 -6.28 53.44 79.17
CA GLY A 122 -7.21 52.32 79.25
C GLY A 122 -7.30 51.42 78.02
N GLU A 123 -6.54 51.68 76.95
CA GLU A 123 -6.51 50.84 75.74
C GLU A 123 -5.12 50.30 75.40
N TRP A 124 -5.06 49.06 74.90
CA TRP A 124 -3.84 48.44 74.37
C TRP A 124 -3.56 48.92 72.94
N SER A 125 -2.34 49.38 72.67
CA SER A 125 -1.91 49.79 71.33
C SER A 125 -1.98 48.65 70.30
N GLU A 126 -2.02 49.00 69.01
CA GLU A 126 -1.75 48.02 67.95
C GLU A 126 -0.40 47.32 68.15
N CYS A 127 -0.31 46.09 67.65
CA CYS A 127 0.87 45.24 67.79
C CYS A 127 2.06 45.81 67.00
N SER A 128 3.24 45.88 67.61
CA SER A 128 4.45 46.39 66.95
C SER A 128 5.04 45.48 65.86
N ALA A 129 4.49 44.28 65.64
CA ALA A 129 4.95 43.35 64.60
C ALA A 129 4.44 43.76 63.20
N PRO A 130 5.20 43.52 62.12
CA PRO A 130 4.78 43.92 60.77
C PRO A 130 3.44 43.28 60.34
N ALA A 131 2.62 44.02 59.61
CA ALA A 131 1.37 43.50 59.06
C ALA A 131 1.53 42.76 57.72
N GLU A 132 2.60 43.06 56.97
CA GLU A 132 2.88 42.53 55.62
C GLU A 132 4.34 42.08 55.50
N CYS A 133 4.58 40.99 54.76
CA CYS A 133 5.87 40.35 54.51
C CYS A 133 5.81 39.50 53.22
N ASP A 134 6.94 39.33 52.52
CA ASP A 134 7.01 38.58 51.24
C ASP A 134 7.11 37.06 51.43
N CYS A 135 7.62 36.61 52.58
CA CYS A 135 7.75 35.20 52.96
C CYS A 135 7.79 35.03 54.49
N ILE A 136 7.64 33.79 54.96
CA ILE A 136 7.75 33.47 56.40
C ILE A 136 9.20 33.14 56.73
N GLN A 137 9.73 33.64 57.86
CA GLN A 137 11.11 33.37 58.28
C GLN A 137 11.44 31.86 58.26
N GLY A 138 12.55 31.50 57.61
CA GLY A 138 12.99 30.11 57.45
C GLY A 138 12.24 29.31 56.38
N GLU A 139 11.30 29.92 55.65
CA GLU A 139 10.77 29.37 54.41
C GLU A 139 11.88 29.34 53.35
N THR A 140 11.98 28.26 52.59
CA THR A 140 13.00 28.09 51.54
C THR A 140 12.34 27.83 50.19
N ARG A 141 12.89 28.39 49.11
CA ARG A 141 12.45 28.10 47.74
C ARG A 141 13.61 27.73 46.83
N SER A 142 13.35 26.84 45.88
CA SER A 142 14.33 26.42 44.88
C SER A 142 14.31 27.33 43.65
N GLU A 143 15.48 27.81 43.25
CA GLU A 143 15.69 28.65 42.07
C GLU A 143 16.68 28.00 41.09
N ALA A 144 16.46 28.20 39.80
CA ALA A 144 17.32 27.65 38.75
C ALA A 144 18.69 28.34 38.72
N CYS A 145 19.76 27.55 38.56
CA CYS A 145 21.12 28.04 38.60
C CYS A 145 22.07 27.18 37.73
N GLY A 146 23.23 27.72 37.37
CA GLY A 146 24.23 26.97 36.60
C GLY A 146 23.71 26.55 35.22
N ARG A 147 23.85 25.26 34.86
CA ARG A 147 23.39 24.71 33.58
C ARG A 147 21.97 24.13 33.67
N CYS A 148 21.77 23.14 34.54
CA CYS A 148 20.47 22.56 34.90
C CYS A 148 20.28 22.44 36.43
N GLY A 149 21.04 23.22 37.21
CA GLY A 149 21.08 23.09 38.65
C GLY A 149 19.93 23.81 39.37
N LEU A 150 19.76 23.47 40.64
CA LEU A 150 18.88 24.17 41.58
C LEU A 150 19.69 24.62 42.79
N ALA A 151 19.43 25.84 43.25
CA ALA A 151 19.93 26.40 44.50
C ALA A 151 18.73 26.73 45.40
N GLN A 152 18.88 26.59 46.71
CA GLN A 152 17.89 27.10 47.65
C GLN A 152 18.15 28.58 47.94
N ARG A 153 17.08 29.35 48.09
CA ARG A 153 17.08 30.70 48.67
C ARG A 153 16.22 30.65 49.94
N GLU A 154 16.70 31.23 51.02
CA GLU A 154 16.01 31.24 52.32
C GLU A 154 15.35 32.60 52.58
N CYS A 155 14.31 32.60 53.41
CA CYS A 155 13.62 33.80 53.88
C CYS A 155 14.21 34.27 55.22
N ASP A 156 14.62 35.53 55.27
CA ASP A 156 15.27 36.13 56.43
C ASP A 156 14.29 36.50 57.55
N ALA A 157 14.84 36.97 58.68
CA ALA A 157 14.09 37.40 59.85
C ALA A 157 13.26 38.68 59.66
N THR A 158 13.35 39.35 58.50
CA THR A 158 12.51 40.50 58.14
C THR A 158 11.32 40.11 57.24
N GLY A 159 11.21 38.82 56.88
CA GLY A 159 10.19 38.34 55.95
C GLY A 159 10.52 38.65 54.49
N SER A 160 11.80 38.81 54.17
CA SER A 160 12.33 39.05 52.83
C SER A 160 13.17 37.87 52.34
N TRP A 161 13.21 37.61 51.04
CA TRP A 161 14.08 36.59 50.46
C TRP A 161 15.53 37.08 50.40
N GLU A 162 16.49 36.31 50.94
CA GLU A 162 17.91 36.71 50.93
C GLU A 162 18.44 36.93 49.51
N ASP A 163 19.26 37.97 49.28
CA ASP A 163 19.85 38.29 47.97
C ASP A 163 20.74 37.14 47.44
N ALA A 164 21.42 36.42 48.33
CA ALA A 164 22.30 35.31 48.01
C ALA A 164 21.51 33.99 47.86
N ILE A 165 21.62 33.36 46.69
CA ILE A 165 21.22 31.96 46.52
C ILE A 165 22.34 31.04 47.03
N GLY A 166 21.94 29.90 47.60
CA GLY A 166 22.85 28.86 48.08
C GLY A 166 23.68 28.19 46.97
N PRO A 167 24.52 27.20 47.33
CA PRO A 167 25.34 26.49 46.36
C PRO A 167 24.45 25.80 45.30
N CYS A 168 24.85 25.94 44.05
CA CYS A 168 24.09 25.42 42.92
C CYS A 168 24.39 23.93 42.70
N GLU A 169 23.47 23.06 43.11
CA GLU A 169 23.59 21.61 43.00
C GLU A 169 22.92 21.07 41.73
N GLY A 170 23.25 19.85 41.32
CA GLY A 170 22.57 19.18 40.19
C GLY A 170 22.88 19.73 38.79
N GLN A 171 23.97 20.49 38.60
CA GLN A 171 24.29 21.18 37.33
C GLN A 171 24.51 20.28 36.09
N GLY A 172 24.54 18.95 36.24
CA GLY A 172 24.78 17.99 35.15
C GLY A 172 26.22 17.98 34.60
N ALA A 173 26.44 17.19 33.55
CA ALA A 173 27.77 16.93 32.98
C ALA A 173 28.13 17.85 31.79
N CYS A 174 27.13 18.46 31.16
CA CYS A 174 27.27 19.28 29.97
C CYS A 174 26.21 20.40 29.94
N SER A 175 26.27 21.32 28.98
CA SER A 175 25.21 22.32 28.77
C SER A 175 24.25 21.83 27.70
N PRO A 176 22.92 22.02 27.83
CA PRO A 176 21.95 21.60 26.81
C PRO A 176 22.32 22.10 25.42
N GLY A 177 22.21 21.23 24.42
CA GLY A 177 22.56 21.55 23.03
C GLY A 177 24.05 21.64 22.70
N ALA A 178 24.96 21.50 23.68
CA ALA A 178 26.39 21.34 23.37
C ALA A 178 26.64 20.00 22.66
N SER A 179 27.57 19.97 21.71
CA SER A 179 28.03 18.72 21.07
C SER A 179 29.51 18.47 21.27
N GLU A 180 29.92 17.21 21.20
CA GLU A 180 31.32 16.80 21.15
C GLU A 180 31.55 15.68 20.14
N VAL A 181 32.75 15.67 19.57
CA VAL A 181 33.18 14.71 18.53
C VAL A 181 34.27 13.80 19.09
N GLY A 182 34.13 12.50 18.87
CA GLY A 182 35.08 11.48 19.33
C GLY A 182 35.42 10.46 18.26
N ALA A 183 36.52 9.73 18.47
CA ALA A 183 36.94 8.65 17.57
C ALA A 183 36.01 7.42 17.66
N CYS A 184 35.89 6.70 16.55
CA CYS A 184 35.11 5.47 16.48
C CYS A 184 35.89 4.22 16.95
N PRO A 185 35.26 3.30 17.70
CA PRO A 185 35.87 2.03 18.08
C PRO A 185 36.30 1.23 16.85
N GLY A 186 37.58 0.88 16.75
CA GLY A 186 38.15 0.10 15.64
C GLY A 186 38.30 0.84 14.29
N GLY A 187 37.88 2.11 14.18
CA GLY A 187 37.83 2.84 12.90
C GLY A 187 39.06 3.67 12.54
N GLY A 188 40.13 3.62 13.35
CA GLY A 188 41.32 4.47 13.18
C GLY A 188 41.00 5.97 13.29
N ALA A 189 41.88 6.81 12.74
CA ALA A 189 41.70 8.27 12.72
C ALA A 189 40.62 8.75 11.71
N CYS A 190 40.15 7.87 10.81
CA CYS A 190 39.30 8.23 9.67
C CYS A 190 37.79 8.05 9.92
N ARG A 191 37.36 7.70 11.15
CA ARG A 191 35.93 7.66 11.51
C ARG A 191 35.67 8.39 12.82
N LEU A 192 34.81 9.41 12.73
CA LEU A 192 34.37 10.21 13.87
C LEU A 192 32.91 9.86 14.21
N ARG A 193 32.49 10.24 15.42
CA ARG A 193 31.10 10.15 15.89
C ARG A 193 30.82 11.36 16.77
N GLU A 194 29.61 11.87 16.68
CA GLU A 194 29.15 13.01 17.49
C GLU A 194 28.17 12.54 18.57
N ARG A 195 28.11 13.29 19.68
CA ARG A 195 26.98 13.22 20.63
C ARG A 195 26.60 14.63 21.07
N ILE A 196 25.34 14.78 21.46
CA ILE A 196 24.75 16.05 21.88
C ILE A 196 24.29 15.92 23.34
N CYS A 197 24.40 17.00 24.10
CA CYS A 197 23.90 17.11 25.47
C CYS A 197 22.39 17.40 25.45
N ALA A 198 21.60 16.59 26.16
CA ALA A 198 20.16 16.77 26.28
C ALA A 198 19.80 17.88 27.28
N ASP A 199 18.51 18.24 27.32
CA ASP A 199 17.96 19.31 28.17
C ASP A 199 18.04 19.01 29.67
N ASP A 200 18.31 17.76 30.06
CA ASP A 200 18.60 17.32 31.43
C ASP A 200 20.09 17.46 31.81
N CYS A 201 20.91 18.10 30.97
CA CYS A 201 22.36 18.22 31.11
C CYS A 201 23.13 16.88 31.12
N ILE A 202 22.57 15.82 30.54
CA ILE A 202 23.22 14.52 30.34
C ILE A 202 23.60 14.34 28.86
N TRP A 203 24.78 13.77 28.61
CA TRP A 203 25.19 13.39 27.26
C TRP A 203 24.34 12.25 26.72
N LEU A 204 23.74 12.45 25.55
CA LEU A 204 23.11 11.36 24.80
C LEU A 204 24.15 10.29 24.40
N GLY A 205 23.65 9.12 24.01
CA GLY A 205 24.48 8.08 23.42
C GLY A 205 25.23 8.58 22.19
N TRP A 206 26.43 8.04 21.95
CA TRP A 206 27.18 8.33 20.73
C TRP A 206 26.37 7.96 19.49
N GLY A 207 26.32 8.88 18.52
CA GLY A 207 25.75 8.61 17.20
C GLY A 207 26.56 7.59 16.40
N GLY A 208 26.03 7.27 15.22
CA GLY A 208 26.72 6.43 14.24
C GLY A 208 28.05 7.04 13.79
N CYS A 209 28.97 6.18 13.34
CA CYS A 209 30.26 6.62 12.80
C CYS A 209 30.08 7.26 11.41
N ALA A 210 30.49 8.52 11.28
CA ALA A 210 30.46 9.30 10.05
C ALA A 210 31.76 10.10 9.88
N GLY A 211 32.26 10.16 8.66
CA GLY A 211 33.51 10.81 8.28
C GLY A 211 33.78 10.61 6.80
N PHE A 212 34.47 11.57 6.17
CA PHE A 212 34.81 11.53 4.75
C PHE A 212 36.16 10.82 4.56
N ASP A 213 36.15 9.69 3.84
CA ASP A 213 37.02 9.37 2.70
C ASP A 213 36.68 7.93 2.23
N ASP A 214 37.12 7.54 1.03
CA ASP A 214 36.54 6.42 0.26
C ASP A 214 36.68 5.02 0.88
N CYS A 215 37.60 4.80 1.83
CA CYS A 215 37.92 3.45 2.32
C CYS A 215 38.49 3.39 3.76
N VAL A 216 38.64 2.17 4.28
CA VAL A 216 39.26 1.88 5.59
C VAL A 216 40.65 1.27 5.36
N PRO A 217 41.73 1.76 6.01
CA PRO A 217 43.09 1.25 5.81
C PRO A 217 43.19 -0.27 5.94
N GLY A 218 43.86 -0.92 4.99
CA GLY A 218 43.97 -2.38 4.92
C GLY A 218 42.73 -3.11 4.39
N ALA A 219 41.66 -2.41 4.01
CA ALA A 219 40.62 -2.99 3.17
C ALA A 219 41.17 -3.25 1.75
N GLU A 220 40.65 -4.29 1.11
CA GLU A 220 40.93 -4.63 -0.29
C GLU A 220 39.63 -4.50 -1.10
N GLU A 221 39.77 -4.09 -2.35
CA GLU A 221 38.68 -4.03 -3.34
C GLU A 221 39.15 -4.70 -4.63
N ASP A 222 38.36 -5.66 -5.07
CA ASP A 222 38.55 -6.41 -6.31
C ASP A 222 37.61 -5.86 -7.38
N ASP A 223 38.13 -5.58 -8.58
CA ASP A 223 37.35 -5.21 -9.75
C ASP A 223 37.70 -6.10 -10.97
N ALA A 224 36.78 -6.20 -11.92
CA ALA A 224 36.91 -7.07 -13.08
C ALA A 224 37.80 -6.43 -14.15
N CYS A 225 38.71 -7.22 -14.74
CA CYS A 225 39.64 -6.75 -15.75
C CYS A 225 39.98 -7.81 -16.79
N GLY A 226 40.46 -7.38 -17.97
CA GLY A 226 40.76 -8.28 -19.08
C GLY A 226 39.52 -9.03 -19.56
N LEU A 227 39.65 -10.34 -19.80
CA LEU A 227 38.53 -11.21 -20.17
C LEU A 227 37.72 -11.65 -18.94
N CYS A 228 38.34 -12.37 -18.01
CA CYS A 228 37.72 -12.88 -16.78
C CYS A 228 38.58 -12.61 -15.54
N GLY A 229 39.60 -11.76 -15.69
CA GLY A 229 40.57 -11.47 -14.65
C GLY A 229 40.02 -10.58 -13.54
N THR A 230 40.82 -10.46 -12.49
CA THR A 230 40.54 -9.59 -11.34
C THR A 230 41.80 -8.80 -11.02
N HIS A 231 41.65 -7.51 -10.75
CA HIS A 231 42.70 -6.70 -10.16
C HIS A 231 42.25 -6.17 -8.80
N THR A 232 43.18 -6.21 -7.85
CA THR A 232 42.94 -5.79 -6.48
C THR A 232 43.61 -4.43 -6.25
N ARG A 233 42.96 -3.56 -5.49
CA ARG A 233 43.59 -2.40 -4.84
C ARG A 233 43.40 -2.47 -3.34
N SER A 234 44.32 -1.84 -2.60
CA SER A 234 44.27 -1.78 -1.14
C SER A 234 44.09 -0.34 -0.68
N CYS A 235 43.43 -0.15 0.46
CA CYS A 235 43.27 1.16 1.08
C CYS A 235 44.50 1.50 1.93
N THR A 236 45.10 2.65 1.67
CA THR A 236 46.29 3.17 2.35
C THR A 236 46.03 3.61 3.80
N GLU A 237 47.08 3.78 4.60
CA GLU A 237 46.99 4.42 5.93
C GLU A 237 46.47 5.87 5.88
N THR A 238 46.52 6.51 4.71
CA THR A 238 45.94 7.83 4.43
C THR A 238 44.46 7.77 4.00
N CYS A 239 43.80 6.62 4.14
CA CYS A 239 42.36 6.42 3.88
C CYS A 239 41.94 6.69 2.43
N GLN A 240 42.87 6.49 1.49
CA GLN A 240 42.66 6.57 0.05
C GLN A 240 43.00 5.22 -0.61
N TRP A 241 42.28 4.87 -1.66
CA TRP A 241 42.60 3.70 -2.49
C TRP A 241 43.89 3.92 -3.28
N ASP A 242 44.81 2.95 -3.22
CA ASP A 242 45.91 2.89 -4.18
C ASP A 242 45.42 2.59 -5.60
N ALA A 243 46.31 2.72 -6.59
CA ALA A 243 46.05 2.27 -7.95
C ALA A 243 45.85 0.75 -7.98
N TYR A 244 44.91 0.27 -8.81
CA TYR A 244 44.73 -1.17 -9.05
C TYR A 244 46.02 -1.83 -9.54
N GLY A 245 46.27 -3.03 -9.03
CA GLY A 245 47.37 -3.88 -9.48
C GLY A 245 47.23 -4.33 -10.95
N PRO A 246 48.22 -5.07 -11.48
CA PRO A 246 48.08 -5.73 -12.77
C PRO A 246 46.93 -6.75 -12.71
N CYS A 247 46.24 -6.93 -13.84
CA CYS A 247 45.18 -7.91 -13.93
C CYS A 247 45.72 -9.33 -13.77
N ALA A 248 45.05 -10.14 -12.93
CA ALA A 248 45.41 -11.53 -12.67
C ALA A 248 44.29 -12.47 -13.11
N ASN A 249 44.64 -13.70 -13.46
CA ASN A 249 43.69 -14.77 -13.83
C ASN A 249 42.78 -14.46 -15.04
N GLU A 250 43.23 -13.65 -16.00
CA GLU A 250 42.44 -13.29 -17.20
C GLU A 250 41.85 -14.47 -17.98
N GLY A 251 42.54 -15.62 -17.98
CA GLY A 251 42.06 -16.86 -18.60
C GLY A 251 42.05 -16.80 -20.13
N THR A 252 41.12 -17.54 -20.75
CA THR A 252 40.97 -17.62 -22.21
C THR A 252 39.61 -17.14 -22.73
N CYS A 253 38.71 -16.72 -21.85
CA CYS A 253 37.33 -16.33 -22.15
C CYS A 253 36.76 -15.47 -21.02
N SER A 254 35.69 -14.71 -21.28
CA SER A 254 35.03 -13.87 -20.29
C SER A 254 33.99 -14.67 -19.51
N ARG A 255 33.82 -14.40 -18.22
CA ARG A 255 32.97 -15.24 -17.35
C ARG A 255 31.51 -15.21 -17.80
N GLY A 256 30.96 -16.39 -18.10
CA GLY A 256 29.59 -16.52 -18.61
C GLY A 256 29.44 -16.35 -20.12
N ASP A 257 30.54 -16.12 -20.86
CA ASP A 257 30.53 -16.26 -22.32
C ASP A 257 30.06 -17.68 -22.69
N VAL A 258 29.30 -17.76 -23.78
CA VAL A 258 28.86 -19.02 -24.39
C VAL A 258 29.32 -19.04 -25.84
N GLU A 259 30.03 -20.10 -26.21
CA GLU A 259 30.31 -20.43 -27.61
C GLU A 259 29.38 -21.56 -28.05
N ALA A 260 29.01 -21.54 -29.33
CA ALA A 260 28.22 -22.56 -29.98
C ALA A 260 28.88 -22.96 -31.30
N GLU A 261 28.90 -24.25 -31.60
CA GLU A 261 29.34 -24.81 -32.88
C GLU A 261 28.28 -25.81 -33.38
N ASP A 262 28.07 -25.88 -34.70
CA ASP A 262 27.14 -26.83 -35.29
C ASP A 262 27.64 -28.27 -35.03
N CYS A 263 26.77 -29.16 -34.53
CA CYS A 263 27.15 -30.54 -34.24
C CYS A 263 26.93 -31.53 -35.39
N GLY A 264 26.39 -31.06 -36.52
CA GLY A 264 26.13 -31.85 -37.72
C GLY A 264 25.44 -31.01 -38.79
N GLU A 265 24.43 -31.58 -39.46
CA GLU A 265 23.50 -30.86 -40.34
C GLU A 265 22.32 -30.22 -39.58
N CYS A 266 22.16 -30.55 -38.30
CA CYS A 266 21.19 -29.97 -37.37
C CYS A 266 21.73 -29.90 -35.93
N GLY A 267 21.13 -29.01 -35.15
CA GLY A 267 21.50 -28.80 -33.74
C GLY A 267 22.85 -28.08 -33.55
N ALA A 268 23.10 -27.71 -32.30
CA ALA A 268 24.36 -27.10 -31.88
C ALA A 268 24.90 -27.76 -30.61
N THR A 269 26.22 -27.81 -30.47
CA THR A 269 26.88 -28.02 -29.18
C THR A 269 27.30 -26.67 -28.61
N THR A 270 27.22 -26.52 -27.29
CA THR A 270 27.58 -25.28 -26.59
C THR A 270 28.63 -25.53 -25.52
N ARG A 271 29.40 -24.49 -25.18
CA ARG A 271 30.28 -24.50 -24.00
C ARG A 271 30.24 -23.13 -23.32
N THR A 272 30.42 -23.13 -22.01
CA THR A 272 30.33 -21.90 -21.20
C THR A 272 31.65 -21.64 -20.49
N CYS A 273 32.08 -20.38 -20.45
CA CYS A 273 33.27 -19.98 -19.72
C CYS A 273 32.97 -19.95 -18.21
N GLY A 274 33.62 -20.86 -17.47
CA GLY A 274 33.37 -21.06 -16.04
C GLY A 274 33.99 -19.98 -15.13
N ALA A 275 33.72 -20.11 -13.83
CA ALA A 275 34.29 -19.23 -12.80
C ALA A 275 35.83 -19.27 -12.69
N SER A 276 36.47 -20.26 -13.33
CA SER A 276 37.93 -20.40 -13.44
C SER A 276 38.51 -19.81 -14.73
N CYS A 277 37.73 -19.00 -15.46
CA CYS A 277 38.17 -18.31 -16.68
C CYS A 277 38.67 -19.25 -17.80
N ALA A 278 38.08 -20.43 -17.84
CA ALA A 278 38.35 -21.49 -18.80
C ALA A 278 37.03 -22.05 -19.31
N TRP A 279 37.02 -22.44 -20.58
CA TRP A 279 35.89 -23.09 -21.22
C TRP A 279 35.54 -24.43 -20.55
N SER A 280 34.24 -24.71 -20.39
CA SER A 280 33.76 -26.05 -20.10
C SER A 280 34.08 -27.02 -21.24
N GLN A 281 33.86 -28.32 -21.01
CA GLN A 281 33.68 -29.23 -22.14
C GLN A 281 32.43 -28.82 -22.94
N TRP A 282 32.47 -29.12 -24.24
CA TRP A 282 31.32 -29.03 -25.13
C TRP A 282 30.18 -29.93 -24.64
N THR A 283 28.93 -29.47 -24.75
CA THR A 283 27.74 -30.29 -24.50
C THR A 283 27.57 -31.39 -25.54
N THR A 284 26.71 -32.36 -25.27
CA THR A 284 26.13 -33.19 -26.34
C THR A 284 25.31 -32.33 -27.29
N CYS A 285 25.15 -32.77 -28.54
CA CYS A 285 24.35 -32.06 -29.55
C CYS A 285 22.93 -31.75 -29.04
N GLU A 286 22.58 -30.47 -28.95
CA GLU A 286 21.26 -29.96 -28.57
C GLU A 286 20.48 -29.58 -29.84
N GLY A 287 19.16 -29.76 -29.85
CA GLY A 287 18.31 -29.62 -31.06
C GLY A 287 17.71 -30.94 -31.56
N SER A 288 18.01 -32.07 -30.91
CA SER A 288 17.34 -33.35 -31.20
C SER A 288 15.82 -33.22 -31.07
N GLY A 289 15.07 -33.65 -32.08
CA GLY A 289 13.61 -33.50 -32.13
C GLY A 289 13.11 -32.23 -32.83
N GLU A 290 14.00 -31.33 -33.29
CA GLU A 290 13.62 -30.31 -34.28
C GLU A 290 13.15 -30.97 -35.58
N THR A 291 12.23 -30.32 -36.29
CA THR A 291 11.59 -30.86 -37.50
C THR A 291 11.61 -29.84 -38.63
N ARG A 292 11.82 -30.29 -39.87
CA ARG A 292 11.68 -29.45 -41.07
C ARG A 292 10.97 -30.18 -42.21
N ASP A 293 10.39 -29.41 -43.12
CA ASP A 293 9.82 -29.93 -44.38
C ASP A 293 10.92 -30.50 -45.27
N CYS A 294 10.63 -31.61 -45.91
CA CYS A 294 11.56 -32.30 -46.80
C CYS A 294 10.82 -32.91 -48.00
N TYR A 295 11.57 -33.19 -49.06
CA TYR A 295 11.10 -33.89 -50.25
C TYR A 295 12.32 -34.39 -51.03
N SER A 296 12.41 -35.70 -51.26
CA SER A 296 13.54 -36.31 -51.99
C SER A 296 13.26 -36.54 -53.48
N GLY A 297 12.02 -36.32 -53.93
CA GLY A 297 11.61 -36.44 -55.33
C GLY A 297 12.18 -35.36 -56.25
N ALA A 298 11.97 -35.52 -57.56
CA ALA A 298 12.49 -34.61 -58.57
C ALA A 298 11.88 -33.19 -58.46
N ALA A 299 12.68 -32.15 -58.70
CA ALA A 299 12.21 -30.77 -58.62
C ALA A 299 11.08 -30.49 -59.63
N GLY A 300 9.93 -30.05 -59.14
CA GLY A 300 8.72 -29.78 -59.93
C GLY A 300 7.58 -30.78 -59.70
N THR A 301 7.88 -31.99 -59.20
CA THR A 301 6.90 -33.08 -58.96
C THR A 301 6.19 -33.00 -57.60
N ARG A 302 6.61 -32.09 -56.72
CA ARG A 302 6.04 -31.96 -55.38
C ARG A 302 4.65 -31.35 -55.45
N ASP A 303 3.69 -31.97 -54.76
CA ASP A 303 2.29 -31.54 -54.70
C ASP A 303 1.60 -31.61 -56.09
N VAL A 304 2.08 -32.53 -56.94
CA VAL A 304 1.53 -32.97 -58.24
C VAL A 304 1.15 -34.45 -58.08
N GLY A 305 0.03 -34.88 -58.67
CA GLY A 305 -0.50 -36.24 -58.50
C GLY A 305 -0.62 -36.65 -57.01
N PRO A 306 -0.19 -37.86 -56.62
CA PRO A 306 -0.10 -38.32 -55.24
C PRO A 306 1.15 -37.81 -54.49
N CYS A 307 2.13 -37.23 -55.20
CA CYS A 307 3.42 -36.83 -54.63
C CYS A 307 3.30 -35.65 -53.66
N ARG A 308 4.04 -35.74 -52.55
CA ARG A 308 4.00 -34.74 -51.48
C ARG A 308 5.26 -34.74 -50.64
N GLY A 309 5.55 -33.59 -50.05
CA GLY A 309 6.57 -33.46 -49.01
C GLY A 309 6.28 -34.28 -47.75
N GLY A 310 7.33 -34.62 -47.03
CA GLY A 310 7.27 -35.22 -45.69
C GLY A 310 7.90 -34.30 -44.63
N THR A 311 8.20 -34.88 -43.47
CA THR A 311 8.91 -34.20 -42.38
C THR A 311 10.09 -35.04 -41.91
N GLU A 312 11.27 -34.44 -41.87
CA GLU A 312 12.47 -35.04 -41.29
C GLU A 312 12.71 -34.45 -39.89
N THR A 313 13.27 -35.28 -39.00
CA THR A 313 13.50 -34.94 -37.58
C THR A 313 14.98 -35.02 -37.25
N CYS A 314 15.52 -34.01 -36.57
CA CYS A 314 16.90 -33.97 -36.13
C CYS A 314 17.19 -35.07 -35.09
N GLY A 315 18.15 -35.94 -35.41
CA GLY A 315 18.62 -36.99 -34.51
C GLY A 315 19.56 -36.47 -33.42
N ALA A 316 19.77 -37.26 -32.37
CA ALA A 316 20.68 -36.91 -31.27
C ALA A 316 22.18 -36.83 -31.67
N GLY A 317 22.51 -37.22 -32.90
CA GLY A 317 23.85 -37.07 -33.49
C GLY A 317 24.08 -35.76 -34.25
N GLY A 318 23.04 -34.96 -34.49
CA GLY A 318 23.10 -33.78 -35.37
C GLY A 318 22.84 -34.09 -36.85
N ASP A 319 22.36 -35.29 -37.18
CA ASP A 319 21.95 -35.68 -38.53
C ASP A 319 20.42 -35.59 -38.69
N TRP A 320 19.93 -35.19 -39.86
CA TRP A 320 18.50 -35.31 -40.17
C TRP A 320 18.11 -36.77 -40.43
N GLY A 321 16.96 -37.19 -39.89
CA GLY A 321 16.38 -38.49 -40.17
C GLY A 321 15.80 -38.61 -41.58
N SER A 322 15.22 -39.78 -41.92
CA SER A 322 14.46 -39.95 -43.15
C SER A 322 13.28 -38.98 -43.23
N CYS A 323 12.93 -38.56 -44.46
CA CYS A 323 11.75 -37.74 -44.69
C CYS A 323 10.46 -38.55 -44.51
N VAL A 324 9.83 -38.46 -43.34
CA VAL A 324 8.67 -39.31 -43.01
C VAL A 324 7.40 -38.73 -43.64
N GLY A 325 6.66 -39.57 -44.35
CA GLY A 325 5.36 -39.23 -44.94
C GLY A 325 5.43 -38.67 -46.37
N GLU A 326 6.62 -38.52 -46.95
CA GLU A 326 6.78 -38.18 -48.36
C GLU A 326 6.20 -39.27 -49.27
N VAL A 327 5.72 -38.85 -50.43
CA VAL A 327 5.46 -39.70 -51.60
C VAL A 327 6.19 -39.04 -52.76
N VAL A 328 7.01 -39.82 -53.46
CA VAL A 328 7.93 -39.34 -54.50
C VAL A 328 7.63 -40.08 -55.81
N PRO A 329 8.03 -39.52 -56.97
CA PRO A 329 7.78 -40.09 -58.29
C PRO A 329 8.06 -41.60 -58.36
N GLY A 330 7.03 -42.34 -58.73
CA GLY A 330 7.06 -43.76 -58.99
C GLY A 330 7.48 -44.08 -60.42
N ALA A 331 6.94 -45.17 -60.94
CA ALA A 331 6.89 -45.46 -62.35
C ALA A 331 5.42 -45.75 -62.67
N GLU A 332 4.91 -45.12 -63.73
CA GLU A 332 3.51 -45.22 -64.18
C GLU A 332 2.99 -46.66 -64.21
N ASP A 333 2.04 -46.97 -63.31
CA ASP A 333 1.08 -48.03 -63.52
C ASP A 333 -0.12 -47.48 -64.35
N CYS A 334 -0.93 -48.36 -64.95
CA CYS A 334 -2.16 -47.93 -65.63
C CYS A 334 -3.32 -48.07 -64.65
N ASP A 335 -3.45 -47.10 -63.74
CA ASP A 335 -4.43 -47.15 -62.64
C ASP A 335 -5.31 -45.89 -62.50
N GLY A 336 -5.04 -44.85 -63.31
CA GLY A 336 -5.72 -43.55 -63.24
C GLY A 336 -5.01 -42.53 -62.35
N THR A 337 -3.80 -42.83 -61.90
CA THR A 337 -2.95 -41.96 -61.07
C THR A 337 -1.70 -41.50 -61.82
N ASP A 338 -1.38 -40.22 -61.72
CA ASP A 338 -0.10 -39.59 -62.12
C ASP A 338 1.01 -40.02 -61.13
N ASP A 339 1.50 -41.26 -61.23
CA ASP A 339 2.41 -41.91 -60.27
C ASP A 339 3.82 -41.29 -60.26
N ASP A 340 4.34 -40.88 -61.42
CA ASP A 340 5.62 -40.19 -61.58
C ASP A 340 5.52 -38.66 -61.38
N CYS A 341 4.29 -38.16 -61.22
CA CYS A 341 3.97 -36.81 -60.77
C CYS A 341 4.49 -35.71 -61.72
N ASP A 342 4.47 -35.97 -63.04
CA ASP A 342 4.78 -35.01 -64.09
C ASP A 342 3.60 -34.10 -64.48
N GLY A 343 2.38 -34.50 -64.09
CA GLY A 343 1.13 -33.80 -64.39
C GLY A 343 0.32 -34.42 -65.53
N GLN A 344 0.66 -35.64 -65.96
CA GLN A 344 -0.08 -36.47 -66.92
C GLN A 344 -0.40 -37.82 -66.27
N ILE A 345 -1.59 -38.38 -66.53
CA ILE A 345 -2.02 -39.65 -65.91
C ILE A 345 -1.74 -40.82 -66.85
N ASP A 346 -1.00 -41.83 -66.40
CA ASP A 346 -0.68 -43.07 -67.12
C ASP A 346 0.12 -42.87 -68.45
N ASP A 347 0.84 -41.76 -68.63
CA ASP A 347 1.46 -41.42 -69.94
C ASP A 347 2.69 -42.29 -70.30
N GLY A 348 3.36 -42.83 -69.28
CA GLY A 348 4.43 -43.82 -69.37
C GLY A 348 3.96 -45.28 -69.25
N ALA A 349 2.69 -45.51 -68.91
CA ALA A 349 2.16 -46.82 -68.55
C ALA A 349 1.94 -47.75 -69.75
N ALA A 350 1.98 -49.06 -69.49
CA ALA A 350 1.61 -50.09 -70.46
C ALA A 350 0.08 -50.35 -70.46
N CYS A 351 -0.72 -49.30 -70.70
CA CYS A 351 -2.17 -49.37 -70.72
C CYS A 351 -2.75 -50.34 -71.79
N PRO A 352 -3.96 -50.90 -71.57
CA PRO A 352 -4.60 -51.84 -72.50
C PRO A 352 -5.05 -51.19 -73.82
N CYS A 353 -5.15 -49.87 -73.85
CA CYS A 353 -5.65 -49.05 -74.95
C CYS A 353 -4.79 -47.78 -75.11
N THR A 354 -5.06 -46.96 -76.14
CA THR A 354 -4.36 -45.69 -76.34
C THR A 354 -4.78 -44.68 -75.27
N VAL A 355 -3.82 -44.03 -74.59
CA VAL A 355 -4.07 -42.95 -73.64
C VAL A 355 -4.15 -41.59 -74.37
N ASP A 356 -5.16 -40.78 -74.08
CA ASP A 356 -5.31 -39.38 -74.49
C ASP A 356 -5.57 -38.52 -73.22
N GLN A 357 -4.91 -37.37 -73.09
CA GLN A 357 -5.10 -36.45 -71.95
C GLN A 357 -6.08 -35.32 -72.28
N ARG A 358 -7.00 -34.97 -71.35
CA ARG A 358 -7.81 -33.75 -71.43
C ARG A 358 -8.22 -33.25 -70.04
N GLY A 359 -7.85 -32.00 -69.74
CA GLY A 359 -8.22 -31.35 -68.49
C GLY A 359 -7.45 -31.95 -67.32
N ALA A 360 -8.17 -32.56 -66.37
CA ALA A 360 -7.61 -33.29 -65.24
C ALA A 360 -7.81 -34.82 -65.35
N HIS A 361 -8.21 -35.31 -66.54
CA HIS A 361 -8.57 -36.70 -66.78
C HIS A 361 -7.74 -37.29 -67.93
N ALA A 362 -7.36 -38.56 -67.78
CA ALA A 362 -6.92 -39.43 -68.86
C ALA A 362 -8.09 -40.23 -69.44
N TYR A 363 -7.97 -40.56 -70.72
CA TYR A 363 -8.99 -41.29 -71.48
C TYR A 363 -8.35 -42.48 -72.20
N LEU A 364 -8.86 -43.68 -71.96
CA LEU A 364 -8.41 -44.90 -72.64
C LEU A 364 -9.27 -45.16 -73.87
N VAL A 365 -8.74 -44.89 -75.06
CA VAL A 365 -9.41 -45.05 -76.35
C VAL A 365 -9.32 -46.51 -76.82
N CYS A 366 -10.36 -47.29 -76.51
CA CYS A 366 -10.40 -48.73 -76.77
C CYS A 366 -11.16 -49.07 -78.07
N GLY A 367 -10.41 -49.21 -79.16
CA GLY A 367 -10.96 -49.56 -80.48
C GLY A 367 -11.47 -51.01 -80.63
N GLY A 368 -11.33 -51.85 -79.61
CA GLY A 368 -11.83 -53.23 -79.61
C GLY A 368 -13.32 -53.28 -79.26
N SER A 369 -14.14 -53.93 -80.11
CA SER A 369 -15.59 -53.95 -79.91
C SER A 369 -16.05 -55.03 -78.93
N VAL A 370 -16.74 -54.63 -77.86
CA VAL A 370 -17.25 -55.52 -76.80
C VAL A 370 -18.66 -55.09 -76.34
N THR A 371 -19.35 -55.94 -75.58
CA THR A 371 -20.63 -55.62 -74.91
C THR A 371 -20.45 -54.52 -73.86
N TRP A 372 -21.47 -53.69 -73.61
CA TRP A 372 -21.39 -52.58 -72.65
C TRP A 372 -20.85 -53.00 -71.28
N THR A 373 -21.34 -54.13 -70.73
CA THR A 373 -20.88 -54.62 -69.41
C THR A 373 -19.40 -55.02 -69.44
N ALA A 374 -18.93 -55.65 -70.53
CA ALA A 374 -17.53 -56.00 -70.69
C ALA A 374 -16.62 -54.78 -70.97
N ALA A 375 -17.15 -53.69 -71.53
CA ALA A 375 -16.44 -52.41 -71.64
C ALA A 375 -16.24 -51.80 -70.24
N ARG A 376 -17.32 -51.68 -69.47
CA ARG A 376 -17.28 -51.20 -68.08
C ARG A 376 -16.32 -52.01 -67.21
N ASP A 377 -16.39 -53.34 -67.27
CA ASP A 377 -15.52 -54.22 -66.49
C ASP A 377 -14.05 -54.14 -66.94
N GLN A 378 -13.76 -53.76 -68.19
CA GLN A 378 -12.39 -53.51 -68.66
C GLN A 378 -11.85 -52.17 -68.15
N CYS A 379 -12.66 -51.11 -68.15
CA CYS A 379 -12.29 -49.83 -67.54
C CYS A 379 -12.01 -49.99 -66.04
N ALA A 380 -12.95 -50.61 -65.31
CA ALA A 380 -12.84 -50.80 -63.86
C ALA A 380 -11.68 -51.72 -63.44
N ALA A 381 -11.16 -52.57 -64.34
CA ALA A 381 -10.00 -53.41 -64.07
C ALA A 381 -8.67 -52.62 -64.01
N VAL A 382 -8.65 -51.39 -64.50
CA VAL A 382 -7.51 -50.45 -64.47
C VAL A 382 -7.85 -49.16 -63.73
N GLY A 383 -8.88 -49.13 -62.87
CA GLY A 383 -9.24 -47.94 -62.08
C GLY A 383 -10.12 -46.89 -62.79
N TYR A 384 -10.40 -47.05 -64.09
CA TYR A 384 -11.19 -46.11 -64.88
C TYR A 384 -12.69 -46.45 -64.86
N ALA A 385 -13.55 -45.47 -65.14
CA ALA A 385 -14.96 -45.67 -65.48
C ALA A 385 -15.17 -45.84 -67.00
N LEU A 386 -16.37 -46.26 -67.44
CA LEU A 386 -16.82 -45.94 -68.79
C LEU A 386 -17.07 -44.42 -68.87
N VAL A 387 -16.63 -43.78 -69.94
CA VAL A 387 -16.59 -42.31 -70.08
C VAL A 387 -17.93 -41.63 -69.72
N GLU A 388 -17.86 -40.63 -68.84
CA GLU A 388 -18.89 -39.61 -68.67
C GLU A 388 -18.68 -38.52 -69.74
N ILE A 389 -19.72 -37.77 -70.09
CA ILE A 389 -19.57 -36.62 -70.99
C ILE A 389 -20.21 -35.41 -70.32
N ASP A 390 -19.37 -34.47 -69.91
CA ASP A 390 -19.73 -33.24 -69.21
C ASP A 390 -20.25 -32.15 -70.15
N ASP A 391 -19.68 -32.05 -71.36
CA ASP A 391 -20.02 -30.99 -72.31
C ASP A 391 -19.88 -31.35 -73.80
N ALA A 392 -20.39 -30.45 -74.65
CA ALA A 392 -20.34 -30.61 -76.10
C ALA A 392 -18.91 -30.51 -76.69
N ALA A 393 -17.94 -29.92 -75.98
CA ALA A 393 -16.56 -29.84 -76.42
C ALA A 393 -15.81 -31.16 -76.16
N GLU A 394 -16.15 -31.86 -75.07
CA GLU A 394 -15.74 -33.24 -74.80
C GLU A 394 -16.26 -34.22 -75.85
N GLU A 395 -17.58 -34.23 -76.05
CA GLU A 395 -18.26 -35.02 -77.08
C GLU A 395 -17.56 -34.88 -78.44
N THR A 396 -17.33 -33.63 -78.88
CA THR A 396 -16.63 -33.33 -80.14
C THR A 396 -15.17 -33.81 -80.14
N TRP A 397 -14.49 -33.73 -79.00
CA TRP A 397 -13.09 -34.15 -78.85
C TRP A 397 -12.93 -35.67 -78.87
N LEU A 398 -13.83 -36.40 -78.19
CA LEU A 398 -13.91 -37.87 -78.14
C LEU A 398 -14.28 -38.48 -79.50
N GLN A 399 -15.30 -37.92 -80.18
CA GLN A 399 -15.68 -38.34 -81.53
C GLN A 399 -14.49 -38.36 -82.49
N GLY A 400 -13.57 -37.39 -82.36
CA GLY A 400 -12.35 -37.30 -83.16
C GLY A 400 -11.29 -38.38 -82.88
N ARG A 401 -11.37 -39.10 -81.75
CA ARG A 401 -10.49 -40.23 -81.41
C ARG A 401 -11.10 -41.57 -81.84
N THR A 402 -12.35 -41.79 -81.46
CA THR A 402 -12.96 -43.12 -81.43
C THR A 402 -13.88 -43.37 -82.62
N GLY A 403 -14.46 -42.31 -83.19
CA GLY A 403 -15.60 -42.43 -84.09
C GLY A 403 -16.86 -42.94 -83.38
N GLY A 404 -17.05 -42.63 -82.11
CA GLY A 404 -18.17 -43.13 -81.31
C GLY A 404 -17.87 -44.44 -80.59
N GLY A 405 -18.83 -44.93 -79.80
CA GLY A 405 -18.65 -46.08 -78.91
C GLY A 405 -19.57 -46.05 -77.69
N TRP A 406 -19.40 -47.02 -76.78
CA TRP A 406 -20.15 -47.08 -75.53
C TRP A 406 -19.79 -45.91 -74.59
N LEU A 407 -20.82 -45.33 -73.99
CA LEU A 407 -20.72 -44.33 -72.92
C LEU A 407 -21.12 -44.93 -71.57
N GLY A 408 -20.76 -44.29 -70.46
CA GLY A 408 -21.20 -44.70 -69.11
C GLY A 408 -22.70 -44.54 -68.84
N LEU A 409 -23.42 -43.78 -69.68
CA LEU A 409 -24.85 -43.54 -69.53
C LEU A 409 -25.69 -44.80 -69.84
N ASN A 410 -26.61 -45.12 -68.93
CA ASN A 410 -27.47 -46.31 -68.99
C ASN A 410 -28.71 -46.12 -68.10
N ASP A 411 -29.80 -46.86 -68.33
CA ASP A 411 -30.98 -46.88 -67.44
C ASP A 411 -31.38 -48.30 -66.97
N ARG A 412 -30.48 -49.28 -67.19
CA ARG A 412 -30.51 -50.70 -66.74
C ARG A 412 -31.03 -50.96 -65.33
N ALA A 413 -30.90 -49.98 -64.43
CA ALA A 413 -31.36 -50.07 -63.05
C ALA A 413 -32.87 -49.78 -62.91
N VAL A 414 -33.38 -48.80 -63.66
CA VAL A 414 -34.78 -48.35 -63.67
C VAL A 414 -35.10 -47.74 -65.04
N GLU A 415 -35.89 -48.47 -65.83
CA GLU A 415 -36.44 -48.06 -67.12
C GLU A 415 -36.85 -46.58 -67.19
N GLY A 416 -36.29 -45.85 -68.18
CA GLY A 416 -36.51 -44.43 -68.40
C GLY A 416 -35.78 -43.49 -67.43
N GLN A 417 -34.90 -43.98 -66.55
CA GLN A 417 -34.12 -43.18 -65.61
C GLN A 417 -32.60 -43.28 -65.87
N TRP A 418 -32.18 -42.59 -66.94
CA TRP A 418 -30.80 -42.54 -67.42
C TRP A 418 -29.81 -41.91 -66.42
N ALA A 419 -28.94 -42.75 -65.89
CA ALA A 419 -27.84 -42.41 -64.98
C ALA A 419 -26.49 -42.84 -65.57
N TRP A 420 -25.41 -42.17 -65.15
CA TRP A 420 -24.06 -42.59 -65.50
C TRP A 420 -23.59 -43.71 -64.56
N ASP A 421 -22.73 -44.61 -65.04
CA ASP A 421 -22.18 -45.70 -64.22
C ASP A 421 -21.26 -45.16 -63.10
N GLN A 422 -20.48 -44.13 -63.42
CA GLN A 422 -19.83 -43.22 -62.47
C GLN A 422 -20.14 -41.78 -62.90
N GLY A 423 -20.29 -40.86 -61.94
CA GLY A 423 -20.54 -39.45 -62.22
C GLY A 423 -22.00 -38.98 -62.13
N GLU A 424 -22.20 -37.69 -62.40
CA GLU A 424 -23.46 -36.97 -62.22
C GLU A 424 -23.77 -35.98 -63.36
N SER A 425 -23.04 -36.01 -64.48
CA SER A 425 -23.20 -35.04 -65.58
C SER A 425 -24.65 -34.91 -66.02
N ALA A 426 -25.10 -33.67 -66.18
CA ALA A 426 -26.42 -33.32 -66.70
C ALA A 426 -26.46 -33.18 -68.23
N TYR A 427 -25.32 -33.29 -68.92
CA TYR A 427 -25.25 -33.14 -70.38
C TYR A 427 -25.84 -34.35 -71.09
N ARG A 428 -26.65 -34.10 -72.12
CA ARG A 428 -27.30 -35.13 -72.94
C ARG A 428 -27.25 -34.70 -74.40
N ASN A 429 -26.75 -35.58 -75.28
CA ASN A 429 -26.66 -35.34 -76.72
C ASN A 429 -27.47 -36.37 -77.54
N TRP A 430 -28.65 -36.77 -77.04
CA TRP A 430 -29.55 -37.69 -77.73
C TRP A 430 -29.83 -37.25 -79.17
N HIS A 431 -29.75 -38.20 -80.10
CA HIS A 431 -30.14 -38.00 -81.48
C HIS A 431 -31.65 -37.72 -81.57
N ALA A 432 -32.09 -37.07 -82.65
CA ALA A 432 -33.48 -36.65 -82.80
C ALA A 432 -34.43 -37.85 -82.96
N GLY A 433 -35.06 -38.25 -81.87
CA GLY A 433 -35.90 -39.44 -81.76
C GLY A 433 -35.62 -40.26 -80.51
N GLU A 434 -34.42 -40.12 -79.95
CA GLU A 434 -33.88 -40.95 -78.87
C GLU A 434 -34.00 -40.28 -77.48
N PRO A 435 -33.97 -41.05 -76.39
CA PRO A 435 -34.04 -42.51 -76.35
C PRO A 435 -35.45 -43.01 -76.70
N ASN A 436 -35.54 -44.13 -77.45
CA ASN A 436 -36.81 -44.65 -78.00
C ASN A 436 -37.28 -46.00 -77.40
N ASP A 437 -36.43 -46.70 -76.65
CA ASP A 437 -36.61 -48.06 -76.13
C ASP A 437 -36.98 -49.07 -77.24
N GLY A 438 -36.06 -49.25 -78.19
CA GLY A 438 -36.27 -50.11 -79.35
C GLY A 438 -36.51 -51.56 -78.97
N ASP A 439 -37.65 -52.11 -79.40
CA ASP A 439 -38.13 -53.46 -79.05
C ASP A 439 -38.30 -53.74 -77.52
N GLY A 440 -38.11 -52.75 -76.64
CA GLY A 440 -38.30 -52.89 -75.18
C GLY A 440 -37.09 -53.41 -74.40
N ALA A 441 -35.86 -53.10 -74.82
CA ALA A 441 -34.61 -53.66 -74.27
C ALA A 441 -33.32 -52.86 -74.64
N GLU A 442 -33.39 -51.53 -74.77
CA GLU A 442 -32.26 -50.69 -75.22
C GLU A 442 -31.55 -49.91 -74.09
N ASP A 443 -31.30 -50.56 -72.95
CA ASP A 443 -30.89 -49.93 -71.69
C ASP A 443 -29.50 -49.21 -71.65
N CYS A 444 -28.74 -49.12 -72.75
CA CYS A 444 -27.34 -48.65 -72.79
C CYS A 444 -27.08 -47.58 -73.85
N THR A 445 -26.31 -46.52 -73.53
CA THR A 445 -26.04 -45.42 -74.48
C THR A 445 -24.83 -45.67 -75.39
N LEU A 446 -25.06 -45.56 -76.69
CA LEU A 446 -24.06 -45.61 -77.76
C LEU A 446 -23.91 -44.24 -78.43
N ALA A 447 -22.70 -43.67 -78.41
CA ALA A 447 -22.35 -42.50 -79.22
C ALA A 447 -22.10 -42.89 -80.68
N TRP A 448 -22.74 -42.19 -81.62
CA TRP A 448 -22.63 -42.48 -83.04
C TRP A 448 -21.48 -41.72 -83.73
N TRP A 449 -20.95 -42.29 -84.82
CA TRP A 449 -19.77 -41.75 -85.52
C TRP A 449 -20.02 -40.44 -86.29
N GLU A 450 -21.28 -40.12 -86.60
CA GLU A 450 -21.70 -38.80 -87.13
C GLU A 450 -22.07 -37.80 -86.02
N GLY A 451 -21.97 -38.24 -84.76
CA GLY A 451 -22.32 -37.50 -83.55
C GLY A 451 -23.75 -37.69 -83.07
N GLY A 452 -23.96 -37.47 -81.77
CA GLY A 452 -25.23 -37.73 -81.10
C GLY A 452 -25.33 -39.16 -80.58
N TRP A 453 -26.26 -39.37 -79.64
CA TRP A 453 -26.38 -40.63 -78.89
C TRP A 453 -27.67 -41.37 -79.20
N TRP A 454 -27.57 -42.69 -79.16
CA TRP A 454 -28.68 -43.63 -79.29
C TRP A 454 -28.71 -44.50 -78.05
N ASP A 455 -29.91 -44.85 -77.60
CA ASP A 455 -30.10 -46.02 -76.75
C ASP A 455 -29.94 -47.27 -77.62
N ALA A 456 -29.38 -48.34 -77.04
CA ALA A 456 -29.01 -49.55 -77.77
C ALA A 456 -28.96 -50.75 -76.83
N THR A 457 -29.21 -51.94 -77.38
CA THR A 457 -29.13 -53.18 -76.61
C THR A 457 -27.71 -53.39 -76.06
N CYS A 458 -27.57 -53.48 -74.73
CA CYS A 458 -26.26 -53.61 -74.05
C CYS A 458 -25.38 -54.79 -74.51
N ASP A 459 -25.98 -55.82 -75.13
CA ASP A 459 -25.32 -57.01 -75.68
C ASP A 459 -24.73 -56.79 -77.10
N TRP A 460 -24.94 -55.64 -77.73
CA TRP A 460 -24.25 -55.29 -78.97
C TRP A 460 -22.75 -55.09 -78.70
N THR A 461 -21.91 -55.23 -79.74
CA THR A 461 -20.47 -55.00 -79.60
C THR A 461 -20.06 -53.68 -80.25
N ALA A 462 -19.52 -52.75 -79.47
CA ALA A 462 -19.02 -51.46 -79.95
C ALA A 462 -17.65 -51.15 -79.31
N PRO A 463 -16.80 -50.32 -79.95
CA PRO A 463 -15.66 -49.71 -79.27
C PRO A 463 -16.12 -48.87 -78.07
N PHE A 464 -15.19 -48.48 -77.20
CA PHE A 464 -15.51 -47.77 -75.96
C PHE A 464 -14.39 -46.83 -75.54
N VAL A 465 -14.69 -45.94 -74.60
CA VAL A 465 -13.71 -45.08 -73.95
C VAL A 465 -13.83 -45.27 -72.45
N CYS A 466 -12.68 -45.38 -71.78
CA CYS A 466 -12.62 -45.26 -70.33
C CYS A 466 -12.13 -43.88 -69.91
N GLU A 467 -12.50 -43.42 -68.71
CA GLU A 467 -12.10 -42.13 -68.13
C GLU A 467 -11.63 -42.29 -66.68
N SER A 468 -10.55 -41.59 -66.29
CA SER A 468 -10.03 -41.58 -64.91
C SER A 468 -10.87 -40.67 -64.01
N TYR A 469 -11.14 -41.08 -62.77
CA TYR A 469 -12.14 -40.45 -61.88
C TYR A 469 -11.60 -39.92 -60.55
#